data_AF-A0A430URH5-F1
#
_entry.id   AF-A0A430URH5-F1
#
_cell.length_a   1.000
_cell.length_b   1.000
_cell.length_c   1.000
_cell.angle_alpha   90.00
_cell.angle_beta   90.00
_cell.angle_gamma   90.00
#
_symmetry.space_group_name_H-M   'P 1'
#
loop_
_entity.id
_entity.type
_entity.pdbx_description
1 polymer ?
#
loop_
_entity_poly.entity_id
_entity_poly.type
_entity_poly.pdbx_seq_one_letter_code
_entity_poly.pdbx_strand_id
1 'polypeptide(L)'
;MAFTQAAKRLMLQALMDAVVEAGWGTSGAATAGSLTNPVYTSLVDKRLEGDSAVFEYALAWEGLGVRTLREIALFTRDKNGNRVMLYRRTRDPVDLEVGMTVVDRLTVRLEEV
;
A
#
# COMPACT_ATOMS: atom_id res chain seq x y z
N MET A 1 14.97 24.85 -5.93
CA MET A 1 16.08 24.27 -5.15
C MET A 1 15.84 22.78 -5.08
N ALA A 2 16.79 21.95 -5.50
CA ALA A 2 16.67 20.50 -5.38
C ALA A 2 16.78 20.09 -3.89
N PHE A 3 15.96 19.13 -3.46
CA PHE A 3 16.08 18.56 -2.11
C PHE A 3 17.44 17.88 -1.95
N THR A 4 18.11 18.13 -0.82
CA THR A 4 19.33 17.39 -0.47
C THR A 4 19.00 15.92 -0.25
N GLN A 5 19.99 15.04 -0.44
CA GLN A 5 19.82 13.60 -0.18
C GLN A 5 19.36 13.32 1.26
N ALA A 6 19.88 14.09 2.24
CA ALA A 6 19.46 14.01 3.63
C ALA A 6 17.99 14.37 3.82
N ALA A 7 17.51 15.44 3.18
CA ALA A 7 16.11 15.84 3.24
C ALA A 7 15.19 14.77 2.63
N LYS A 8 15.56 14.21 1.47
CA LYS A 8 14.81 13.11 0.83
C LYS A 8 14.68 11.91 1.78
N ARG A 9 15.77 11.52 2.44
CA ARG A 9 15.77 10.41 3.38
C ARG A 9 14.87 10.66 4.60
N LEU A 10 14.89 11.87 5.16
CA LEU A 10 14.00 12.24 6.27
C LEU A 10 12.52 12.20 5.88
N MET A 11 12.19 12.66 4.67
CA MET A 11 10.82 12.61 4.15
C MET A 11 10.34 11.16 3.95
N LEU A 12 11.19 10.29 3.41
CA LEU A 12 10.87 8.87 3.24
C LEU A 12 10.74 8.15 4.59
N GLN A 13 11.59 8.48 5.57
CA GLN A 13 11.45 7.96 6.93
C GLN A 13 10.12 8.39 7.54
N ALA A 14 9.77 9.67 7.47
CA ALA A 14 8.51 10.18 7.99
C ALA A 14 7.29 9.52 7.32
N LEU A 15 7.37 9.25 6.01
CA LEU A 15 6.36 8.47 5.30
C LEU A 15 6.22 7.05 5.88
N MET A 16 7.34 6.35 6.08
CA MET A 16 7.33 4.99 6.63
C MET A 16 6.74 4.93 8.04
N ASP A 17 7.11 5.88 8.88
CA ASP A 17 6.63 5.97 10.26
C ASP A 17 5.12 6.24 10.29
N ALA A 18 4.61 7.00 9.31
CA ALA A 18 3.20 7.36 9.22
C ALA A 18 2.30 6.26 8.65
N VAL A 19 2.79 5.40 7.76
CA VAL A 19 2.02 4.25 7.25
C VAL A 19 1.71 3.31 8.42
N VAL A 20 0.48 2.86 8.59
CA VAL A 20 0.10 1.97 9.72
C VAL A 20 -0.57 0.68 9.26
N GLU A 21 -1.11 0.65 8.05
CA GLU A 21 -1.92 -0.43 7.55
C GLU A 21 -1.76 -0.54 6.02
N ALA A 22 -1.79 -1.76 5.50
CA ALA A 22 -1.92 -2.03 4.08
C ALA A 22 -3.40 -2.27 3.73
N GLY A 23 -3.81 -1.86 2.54
CA GLY A 23 -5.15 -2.02 2.01
C GLY A 23 -5.17 -2.20 0.50
N TRP A 24 -6.36 -2.35 -0.04
CA TRP A 24 -6.55 -2.67 -1.45
C TRP A 24 -7.84 -2.08 -1.99
N GLY A 25 -7.86 -1.88 -3.30
CA GLY A 25 -9.03 -1.46 -4.07
C GLY A 25 -9.22 -2.34 -5.30
N THR A 26 -10.48 -2.54 -5.68
CA THR A 26 -10.82 -3.02 -7.04
C THR A 26 -11.17 -1.84 -7.90
N SER A 27 -10.56 -1.77 -9.09
CA SER A 27 -10.95 -0.79 -10.11
C SER A 27 -12.42 -1.00 -10.49
N GLY A 28 -13.31 -0.16 -9.99
CA GLY A 28 -14.70 -0.10 -10.49
C GLY A 28 -15.81 0.12 -9.47
N ALA A 29 -15.61 -0.02 -8.15
CA ALA A 29 -16.71 0.26 -7.22
C ALA A 29 -16.21 0.60 -5.81
N ALA A 30 -16.19 1.89 -5.51
CA ALA A 30 -16.47 2.36 -4.17
C ALA A 30 -17.91 1.96 -3.82
N THR A 31 -18.09 0.90 -3.06
CA THR A 31 -19.26 0.75 -2.18
C THR A 31 -18.78 0.30 -0.81
N ALA A 32 -18.41 1.29 0.00
CA ALA A 32 -18.14 1.15 1.43
C ALA A 32 -19.47 0.92 2.21
N GLY A 33 -20.27 -0.06 1.79
CA GLY A 33 -21.62 -0.32 2.33
C GLY A 33 -21.73 -1.58 3.20
N SER A 34 -20.82 -2.56 3.07
CA SER A 34 -20.78 -3.75 3.92
C SER A 34 -19.37 -4.35 3.92
N LEU A 35 -18.50 -3.85 4.79
CA LEU A 35 -17.11 -4.30 4.90
C LEU A 35 -17.01 -5.61 5.71
N THR A 36 -17.48 -6.72 5.16
CA THR A 36 -16.69 -7.95 5.23
C THR A 36 -15.86 -7.99 3.96
N ASN A 37 -14.83 -7.14 3.89
CA ASN A 37 -13.94 -7.10 2.75
C ASN A 37 -13.15 -8.43 2.76
N PRO A 38 -13.39 -9.40 1.86
CA PRO A 38 -12.87 -10.77 2.05
C PRO A 38 -11.41 -10.91 1.62
N VAL A 39 -10.75 -9.80 1.26
CA VAL A 39 -9.29 -9.80 1.13
C VAL A 39 -8.71 -9.17 2.40
N TYR A 40 -8.00 -10.00 3.13
CA TYR A 40 -7.22 -9.61 4.29
C TYR A 40 -5.91 -9.01 3.83
N THR A 41 -5.55 -7.88 4.43
CA THR A 41 -4.32 -7.18 4.13
C THR A 41 -3.54 -6.92 5.39
N SER A 42 -2.26 -7.27 5.35
CA SER A 42 -1.35 -7.07 6.47
C SER A 42 -0.08 -6.43 5.97
N LEU A 43 0.38 -5.40 6.68
CA LEU A 43 1.69 -4.85 6.45
C LEU A 43 2.72 -5.73 7.17
N VAL A 44 3.62 -6.33 6.41
CA VAL A 44 4.60 -7.31 6.89
C VAL A 44 5.86 -6.61 7.36
N ASP A 45 6.38 -5.71 6.53
CA ASP A 45 7.64 -5.02 6.79
C ASP A 45 7.65 -3.61 6.21
N LYS A 46 8.47 -2.74 6.82
CA LYS A 46 8.82 -1.43 6.27
C LYS A 46 10.30 -1.19 6.49
N ARG A 47 11.00 -0.79 5.44
CA ARG A 47 12.43 -0.48 5.54
C ARG A 47 12.87 0.58 4.54
N LEU A 48 13.89 1.34 4.92
CA LEU A 48 14.61 2.21 4.02
C LEU A 48 15.71 1.41 3.32
N GLU A 49 15.66 1.35 2.00
CA GLU A 49 16.71 0.78 1.15
C GLU A 49 17.30 1.92 0.31
N GLY A 50 18.46 2.44 0.71
CA GLY A 50 19.12 3.55 0.01
C GLY A 50 18.29 4.84 0.03
N ASP A 51 17.78 5.22 -1.14
CA ASP A 51 16.95 6.40 -1.41
C ASP A 51 15.46 6.04 -1.59
N SER A 52 15.07 4.84 -1.16
CA SER A 52 13.74 4.28 -1.36
C SER A 52 13.11 3.84 -0.03
N ALA A 53 11.83 4.12 0.14
CA ALA A 53 11.01 3.48 1.17
C ALA A 53 10.36 2.22 0.58
N VAL A 54 10.57 1.08 1.23
CA VAL A 54 10.03 -0.21 0.81
C VAL A 54 9.00 -0.67 1.83
N PHE A 55 7.81 -1.00 1.33
CA PHE A 55 6.69 -1.53 2.10
C PHE A 55 6.35 -2.91 1.56
N GLU A 56 6.39 -3.92 2.42
CA GLU A 56 6.04 -5.29 2.07
C GLU A 56 4.72 -5.65 2.77
N TYR A 57 3.79 -6.24 2.02
CA TYR A 57 2.46 -6.54 2.52
C TYR A 57 1.96 -7.87 1.97
N ALA A 58 1.13 -8.52 2.78
CA ALA A 58 0.45 -9.75 2.46
C ALA A 58 -1.01 -9.47 2.10
N LEU A 59 -1.50 -10.16 1.07
CA LEU A 59 -2.86 -10.13 0.58
C LEU A 59 -3.40 -11.56 0.58
N ALA A 60 -4.55 -11.81 1.18
CA ALA A 60 -5.17 -13.14 1.21
C ALA A 60 -6.68 -13.04 0.95
N TRP A 61 -7.21 -13.89 0.08
CA TRP A 61 -8.63 -13.90 -0.32
C TRP A 61 -9.36 -15.13 0.24
N GLU A 62 -10.47 -14.90 0.93
CA GLU A 62 -11.31 -15.96 1.51
C GLU A 62 -12.72 -16.06 0.89
N GLY A 63 -12.97 -15.33 -0.20
CA GLY A 63 -14.26 -15.42 -0.91
C GLY A 63 -14.35 -16.61 -1.88
N LEU A 64 -15.22 -16.52 -2.87
CA LEU A 64 -15.39 -17.54 -3.91
C LEU A 64 -14.70 -17.13 -5.21
N GLY A 65 -14.07 -18.09 -5.88
CA GLY A 65 -13.40 -17.87 -7.17
C GLY A 65 -12.13 -17.01 -7.06
N VAL A 66 -11.72 -16.43 -8.18
CA VAL A 66 -10.52 -15.58 -8.27
C VAL A 66 -10.89 -14.11 -8.08
N ARG A 67 -10.13 -13.39 -7.25
CA ARG A 67 -10.27 -11.95 -7.05
C ARG A 67 -9.10 -11.20 -7.67
N THR A 68 -9.37 -10.46 -8.73
CA THR A 68 -8.38 -9.60 -9.37
C THR A 68 -8.31 -8.23 -8.71
N LEU A 69 -7.13 -7.87 -8.17
CA LEU A 69 -6.83 -6.57 -7.59
C LEU A 69 -6.07 -5.69 -8.59
N ARG A 70 -6.45 -4.42 -8.67
CA ARG A 70 -5.82 -3.44 -9.57
C ARG A 70 -5.25 -2.23 -8.85
N GLU A 71 -5.61 -2.06 -7.57
CA GLU A 71 -5.22 -0.92 -6.77
C GLU A 71 -4.71 -1.42 -5.43
N ILE A 72 -3.54 -0.93 -5.05
CA ILE A 72 -2.88 -1.24 -3.79
C ILE A 72 -2.83 0.07 -3.01
N ALA A 73 -3.30 0.04 -1.77
CA ALA A 73 -3.36 1.20 -0.90
C ALA A 73 -2.49 0.97 0.34
N LEU A 74 -1.76 1.99 0.79
CA LEU A 74 -1.21 2.07 2.13
C LEU A 74 -1.92 3.20 2.86
N PHE A 75 -2.35 2.94 4.08
CA PHE A 75 -3.06 3.92 4.88
C PHE A 75 -2.13 4.53 5.92
N THR A 76 -2.25 5.85 6.04
CA THR A 76 -1.59 6.69 7.05
C THR A 76 -2.65 7.55 7.75
N ARG A 77 -2.27 8.22 8.83
CA ARG A 77 -3.09 9.26 9.48
C ARG A 77 -2.41 10.61 9.34
N ASP A 78 -3.18 11.63 8.99
CA ASP A 78 -2.68 13.00 9.05
C ASP A 78 -2.56 13.47 10.52
N LYS A 79 -2.04 14.69 10.69
CA LYS A 79 -1.91 15.33 12.01
C LYS A 79 -3.23 15.51 12.78
N ASN A 80 -4.36 15.42 12.10
CA ASN A 80 -5.70 15.53 12.69
C ASN A 80 -6.35 14.15 12.92
N GLY A 81 -5.63 13.06 12.65
CA GLY A 81 -6.13 11.69 12.76
C GLY A 81 -6.95 11.20 11.56
N ASN A 82 -7.11 12.00 10.51
CA ASN A 82 -7.84 11.62 9.30
C ASN A 82 -7.06 10.54 8.54
N ARG A 83 -7.78 9.55 8.00
CA ARG A 83 -7.18 8.50 7.19
C ARG A 83 -6.76 9.06 5.83
N VAL A 84 -5.47 8.97 5.52
CA VAL A 84 -4.88 9.34 4.23
C VAL A 84 -4.44 8.06 3.52
N MET A 85 -4.62 8.01 2.20
CA MET A 85 -4.34 6.84 1.39
C MET A 85 -3.26 7.13 0.36
N LEU A 86 -2.17 6.37 0.40
CA LEU A 86 -1.18 6.28 -0.66
C LEU A 86 -1.63 5.12 -1.55
N TYR A 87 -2.06 5.38 -2.79
CA TYR A 87 -2.50 4.31 -3.67
C TYR A 87 -1.61 4.21 -4.91
N ARG A 88 -1.35 2.97 -5.34
CA ARG A 88 -0.75 2.63 -6.63
C ARG A 88 -1.81 1.90 -7.44
N ARG A 89 -2.08 2.40 -8.65
CA ARG A 89 -2.76 1.60 -9.67
C ARG A 89 -1.72 0.73 -10.35
N THR A 90 -1.82 -0.58 -10.20
CA THR A 90 -0.88 -1.51 -10.85
C THR A 90 -1.29 -1.71 -12.31
N ARG A 91 -0.30 -1.75 -13.21
CA ARG A 91 -0.53 -2.13 -14.62
C ARG A 91 -0.79 -3.63 -14.74
N ASP A 92 -0.12 -4.40 -13.90
CA ASP A 92 -0.23 -5.85 -13.80
C ASP A 92 -1.16 -6.18 -12.62
N PRO A 93 -2.40 -6.62 -12.87
CA PRO A 93 -3.32 -6.99 -11.80
C PRO A 93 -2.78 -8.16 -10.99
N VAL A 94 -3.13 -8.20 -9.70
CA VAL A 94 -2.82 -9.32 -8.81
C VAL A 94 -4.06 -10.19 -8.70
N ASP A 95 -3.96 -11.44 -9.15
CA ASP A 95 -5.03 -12.42 -8.97
C ASP A 95 -4.84 -13.15 -7.65
N LEU A 96 -5.88 -13.12 -6.81
CA LEU A 96 -5.92 -13.83 -5.54
C LEU A 96 -6.87 -15.02 -5.64
N GLU A 97 -6.33 -16.21 -5.49
CA GLU A 97 -7.10 -17.45 -5.36
C GLU A 97 -7.42 -17.74 -3.89
N VAL A 98 -8.47 -18.51 -3.66
CA VAL A 98 -8.92 -18.87 -2.32
C VAL A 98 -7.86 -19.71 -1.61
N GLY A 99 -7.49 -19.33 -0.39
CA GLY A 99 -6.50 -20.05 0.41
C GLY A 99 -5.04 -19.76 0.03
N MET A 100 -4.79 -18.85 -0.91
CA MET A 100 -3.46 -18.35 -1.21
C MET A 100 -3.20 -17.00 -0.51
N THR A 101 -1.99 -16.85 -0.01
CA THR A 101 -1.45 -15.57 0.46
C THR A 101 -0.40 -15.09 -0.51
N VAL A 102 -0.61 -13.92 -1.10
CA VAL A 102 0.37 -13.25 -1.97
C VAL A 102 1.11 -12.20 -1.16
N VAL A 103 2.44 -12.22 -1.24
CA VAL A 103 3.30 -11.16 -0.67
C VAL A 103 3.78 -10.29 -1.82
N ASP A 104 3.49 -8.99 -1.74
CA ASP A 104 3.90 -8.01 -2.74
C ASP A 104 4.59 -6.82 -2.06
N ARG A 105 5.22 -5.98 -2.88
CA ARG A 105 6.09 -4.88 -2.48
C ARG A 105 5.70 -3.58 -3.16
N LEU A 106 5.64 -2.51 -2.38
CA LEU A 106 5.56 -1.15 -2.88
C LEU A 106 6.86 -0.41 -2.56
N THR A 107 7.52 0.10 -3.59
CA THR A 107 8.70 0.95 -3.47
C THR A 107 8.34 2.39 -3.79
N VAL A 108 8.61 3.30 -2.87
CA VAL A 108 8.38 4.73 -3.01
C VAL A 108 9.73 5.45 -3.08
N ARG A 109 9.88 6.32 -4.08
CA ARG A 109 11.05 7.18 -4.30
C ARG A 109 10.61 8.63 -4.47
N LEU A 110 11.48 9.56 -4.09
CA LEU A 110 11.28 10.98 -4.35
C LEU A 110 12.04 11.37 -5.62
N GLU A 111 11.29 11.63 -6.69
CA GLU A 111 11.86 12.12 -7.95
C GLU A 111 12.34 13.57 -7.80
N GLU A 112 13.35 13.93 -8.59
CA GLU A 112 13.78 15.32 -8.73
C GLU A 112 12.84 16.04 -9.68
N VAL A 113 12.23 17.13 -9.23
CA VAL A 113 11.36 18.02 -10.02
C VAL A 113 12.12 19.30 -10.35
#